data_AF-A0A2L1TWX8-F1
#
_entry.id   AF-A0A2L1TWX8-F1
#
_cell.length_a   1.000
_cell.length_b   1.000
_cell.length_c   1.000
_cell.angle_alpha   90.00
_cell.angle_beta   90.00
_cell.angle_gamma   90.00
#
_symmetry.space_group_name_H-M   'P 1'
#
loop_
_entity.id
_entity.type
_entity.pdbx_description
1 polymer ?
#
loop_
_entity_poly.entity_id
_entity_poly.type
_entity_poly.pdbx_seq_one_letter_code
_entity_poly.pdbx_strand_id
1 'polypeptide(L)'
;MEVYTALSSILIIIVFFVAILIQSNKIKILRQQLHHNPTENAHLQSYAKKLLQEESEIKVIKKLRKEKGMSMLDAKKLIDSINK
;
A
#
# COMPACT_ATOMS: atom_id res chain seq x y z
N MET A 1 -33.27 31.97 8.03
CA MET A 1 -33.01 30.53 8.29
C MET A 1 -31.93 29.97 7.35
N GLU A 2 -31.92 30.34 6.07
CA GLU A 2 -30.98 29.79 5.06
C GLU A 2 -29.48 30.03 5.33
N VAL A 3 -29.13 31.16 5.94
CA VAL A 3 -27.72 31.48 6.26
C VAL A 3 -27.14 30.54 7.32
N TYR A 4 -27.94 30.18 8.33
CA TYR A 4 -27.51 29.27 9.39
C TYR A 4 -27.32 27.84 8.89
N THR A 5 -28.16 27.40 7.95
CA THR A 5 -28.02 26.08 7.30
C THR A 5 -26.82 26.02 6.36
N ALA A 6 -26.46 27.14 5.71
CA ALA A 6 -25.23 27.22 4.91
C ALA A 6 -23.98 27.22 5.79
N LEU A 7 -23.99 27.91 6.93
CA LEU A 7 -22.88 27.91 7.87
C LEU A 7 -22.65 26.53 8.51
N SER A 8 -23.72 25.81 8.86
CA SER A 8 -23.61 24.47 9.45
C SER A 8 -23.10 23.43 8.44
N SER A 9 -23.51 23.51 7.17
CA SER A 9 -23.00 22.61 6.13
C SER A 9 -21.52 22.83 5.84
N ILE A 10 -21.06 24.09 5.82
CA ILE A 10 -19.63 24.43 5.68
C ILE A 10 -18.82 23.86 6.87
N LEU A 11 -19.33 23.99 8.09
CA LEU A 11 -18.70 23.41 9.29
C LEU A 11 -18.54 21.88 9.18
N ILE A 12 -19.58 21.17 8.71
CA ILE A 12 -19.53 19.72 8.52
C ILE A 12 -18.47 19.33 7.49
N ILE A 13 -18.38 20.07 6.37
CA ILE A 13 -17.38 19.82 5.33
C ILE A 13 -15.95 19.99 5.88
N ILE A 14 -15.71 21.05 6.66
CA ILE A 14 -14.40 21.30 7.27
C ILE A 14 -14.02 20.16 8.23
N VAL A 15 -14.95 19.73 9.09
CA VAL A 15 -14.73 18.62 10.02
C VAL A 15 -14.41 17.32 9.27
N PHE A 16 -15.15 17.02 8.20
CA PHE A 16 -14.88 15.87 7.33
C PHE A 16 -13.50 15.95 6.69
N PHE A 17 -13.11 17.13 6.19
CA PHE A 17 -11.81 17.34 5.56
C PHE A 17 -10.67 17.08 6.54
N VAL A 18 -10.77 17.61 7.77
CA VAL A 18 -9.78 17.36 8.84
C VAL A 18 -9.71 15.87 9.19
N ALA A 19 -10.86 15.18 9.28
CA ALA A 19 -10.90 13.74 9.55
C ALA A 19 -10.19 12.91 8.45
N ILE A 20 -10.35 13.29 7.18
CA ILE A 20 -9.66 12.64 6.05
C ILE A 20 -8.14 12.84 6.14
N LEU A 21 -7.67 14.03 6.50
CA LEU A 21 -6.25 14.32 6.66
C LEU A 21 -5.62 13.49 7.79
N ILE A 22 -6.29 13.39 8.94
CA ILE A 22 -5.83 12.58 10.07
C ILE A 22 -5.73 11.10 9.68
N GLN A 23 -6.74 10.56 9.02
CA GLN A 23 -6.74 9.16 8.56
C GLN A 23 -5.63 8.90 7.53
N SER A 24 -5.41 9.84 6.62
CA SER A 24 -4.35 9.74 5.61
C SER A 24 -2.95 9.64 6.24
N ASN A 25 -2.69 10.41 7.30
CA ASN A 25 -1.44 10.32 8.05
C ASN A 25 -1.28 8.98 8.78
N LYS A 26 -2.35 8.45 9.41
CA LYS A 26 -2.30 7.12 10.04
C LYS A 26 -1.97 6.02 9.03
N ILE A 27 -2.61 6.06 7.84
CA ILE A 27 -2.33 5.10 6.77
C ILE A 27 -0.87 5.19 6.31
N LYS A 28 -0.31 6.41 6.19
CA LYS A 28 1.09 6.60 5.81
C LYS A 28 2.05 5.96 6.82
N ILE A 29 1.82 6.16 8.12
CA ILE A 29 2.65 5.58 9.19
C ILE A 29 2.53 4.05 9.20
N LEU A 30 1.32 3.52 9.10
CA LEU A 30 1.08 2.08 9.05
C LEU A 30 1.75 1.42 7.84
N ARG A 31 1.67 2.05 6.66
CA ARG A 31 2.41 1.58 5.47
C ARG A 31 3.91 1.61 5.70
N GLN A 32 4.43 2.68 6.28
CA GLN A 32 5.86 2.80 6.56
C GLN A 32 6.33 1.70 7.53
N GLN A 33 5.54 1.38 8.55
CA GLN A 33 5.83 0.28 9.48
C GLN A 33 5.74 -1.09 8.82
N LEU A 34 4.74 -1.33 7.96
CA LEU A 34 4.62 -2.58 7.20
C LEU A 34 5.83 -2.80 6.29
N HIS A 35 6.28 -1.76 5.58
CA HIS A 35 7.49 -1.83 4.76
C HIS A 35 8.76 -2.09 5.58
N HIS A 36 8.75 -1.80 6.88
CA HIS A 36 9.90 -1.97 7.77
C HIS A 36 9.89 -3.27 8.59
N ASN A 37 8.90 -4.15 8.39
CA ASN A 37 8.86 -5.45 9.05
C ASN A 37 9.87 -6.42 8.38
N PRO A 38 11.05 -6.68 8.98
CA PRO A 38 12.13 -7.39 8.29
C PRO A 38 11.82 -8.86 8.06
N THR A 39 11.04 -9.47 8.95
CA THR A 39 10.70 -10.90 8.94
C THR A 39 9.71 -11.25 7.84
N GLU A 40 8.68 -10.42 7.63
CA GLU A 40 7.71 -10.61 6.54
C GLU A 40 8.36 -10.40 5.17
N ASN A 41 9.21 -9.38 5.07
CA ASN A 41 10.00 -9.11 3.86
C ASN A 41 10.94 -10.28 3.51
N ALA A 42 11.61 -10.88 4.50
CA ALA A 42 12.50 -12.02 4.25
C ALA A 42 11.75 -13.26 3.72
N HIS A 43 10.57 -13.56 4.28
CA HIS A 43 9.74 -14.65 3.78
C HIS A 43 9.20 -14.38 2.37
N LEU A 44 8.76 -13.15 2.10
CA LEU A 44 8.32 -12.73 0.76
C LEU A 44 9.45 -12.77 -0.27
N GLN A 45 10.66 -12.33 0.10
CA GLN A 45 11.83 -12.38 -0.77
C GLN A 45 12.24 -13.82 -1.08
N SER A 46 12.27 -14.71 -0.07
CA SER A 46 12.62 -16.12 -0.30
C SER A 46 11.59 -16.83 -1.19
N TYR A 47 10.30 -16.53 -1.02
CA TYR A 47 9.24 -17.04 -1.89
C TYR A 47 9.37 -16.52 -3.33
N ALA A 48 9.57 -15.21 -3.51
CA ALA A 48 9.78 -14.61 -4.83
C ALA A 48 11.06 -15.14 -5.51
N LYS A 49 12.12 -15.38 -4.75
CA LYS A 49 13.37 -15.97 -5.25
C LYS A 49 13.19 -17.40 -5.75
N LYS A 50 12.40 -18.22 -5.05
CA LYS A 50 12.04 -19.57 -5.52
C LYS A 50 11.24 -19.51 -6.83
N LEU A 51 10.25 -18.62 -6.91
CA LEU A 51 9.46 -18.44 -8.13
C LEU A 51 10.32 -17.98 -9.33
N LEU A 52 11.31 -17.11 -9.11
CA LEU A 52 12.25 -16.66 -10.15
C LEU A 52 13.17 -17.77 -10.67
N GLN A 53 13.39 -18.83 -9.89
CA GLN A 53 14.15 -20.00 -10.35
C GLN A 53 13.35 -20.88 -11.31
N GLU A 54 12.02 -20.84 -11.22
CA GLU A 54 11.11 -21.71 -11.97
C GLU A 54 10.43 -20.99 -13.14
N GLU A 55 10.21 -19.68 -13.03
CA GLU A 55 9.41 -18.90 -13.97
C GLU A 55 10.06 -17.59 -14.39
N SER A 56 9.62 -17.04 -15.52
CA SER A 56 10.04 -15.71 -15.97
C SER A 56 9.53 -14.61 -15.05
N GLU A 57 10.32 -13.55 -14.91
CA GLU A 57 10.02 -12.37 -14.07
C GLU A 57 8.58 -11.86 -14.22
N ILE A 58 8.08 -11.75 -15.46
CA ILE A 58 6.71 -11.28 -15.74
C ILE A 58 5.64 -12.20 -15.12
N LYS A 59 5.86 -13.52 -15.14
CA LYS A 59 4.96 -14.50 -14.52
C LYS A 59 5.01 -14.42 -13.00
N VAL A 60 6.21 -14.26 -12.43
CA VAL A 60 6.40 -14.09 -10.98
C VAL A 60 5.69 -12.83 -10.49
N ILE A 61 5.84 -11.69 -11.19
CA ILE A 61 5.12 -10.45 -10.88
C ILE A 61 3.59 -10.69 -10.91
N LYS A 62 3.07 -11.38 -11.93
CA LYS A 62 1.64 -11.70 -12.00
C LYS A 62 1.17 -12.58 -10.84
N LYS A 63 1.95 -13.60 -10.45
CA LYS A 63 1.64 -14.45 -9.28
C LYS A 63 1.65 -13.67 -7.98
N LEU A 64 2.68 -12.84 -7.73
CA LEU A 64 2.75 -12.01 -6.53
C LEU A 64 1.56 -11.06 -6.41
N ARG A 65 1.11 -10.47 -7.52
CA ARG A 65 -0.09 -9.64 -7.53
C ARG A 65 -1.37 -10.43 -7.23
N LYS A 66 -1.52 -11.64 -7.78
CA LYS A 66 -2.73 -12.46 -7.63
C LYS A 66 -2.82 -13.16 -6.28
N GLU A 67 -1.71 -13.72 -5.79
CA GLU A 67 -1.67 -14.56 -4.59
C GLU A 67 -1.36 -13.77 -3.32
N LYS A 68 -0.58 -12.69 -3.41
CA LYS A 68 -0.20 -11.85 -2.26
C LYS A 68 -0.88 -10.47 -2.27
N GLY A 69 -1.74 -10.21 -3.26
CA GLY A 69 -2.48 -8.95 -3.36
C GLY A 69 -1.58 -7.73 -3.61
N MET A 70 -0.34 -7.93 -4.07
CA MET A 70 0.60 -6.82 -4.27
C MET A 70 0.16 -5.90 -5.41
N SER A 71 0.50 -4.61 -5.29
CA SER A 71 0.40 -3.69 -6.41
C SER A 71 1.44 -4.03 -7.48
N MET A 72 1.26 -3.54 -8.71
CA MET A 72 2.26 -3.70 -9.78
C MET A 72 3.62 -3.14 -9.38
N LEU A 73 3.62 -1.98 -8.72
CA LEU A 73 4.83 -1.27 -8.34
C LEU A 73 5.59 -2.04 -7.24
N ASP A 74 4.86 -2.57 -6.25
CA ASP A 74 5.46 -3.28 -5.13
C ASP A 74 6.00 -4.65 -5.56
N ALA A 75 5.24 -5.38 -6.39
CA ALA A 75 5.70 -6.64 -6.97
C ALA A 75 6.95 -6.45 -7.82
N LYS A 76 7.00 -5.38 -8.65
CA LYS A 76 8.19 -5.06 -9.45
C LYS A 76 9.38 -4.68 -8.57
N LYS A 77 9.19 -3.79 -7.59
CA LYS A 77 10.25 -3.40 -6.64
C LYS A 77 10.82 -4.58 -5.88
N LEU A 78 9.99 -5.55 -5.50
CA LEU A 78 10.43 -6.77 -4.83
C LEU A 78 11.37 -7.58 -5.73
N ILE A 79 11.00 -7.80 -6.99
CA ILE A 79 11.84 -8.54 -7.94
C ILE A 79 13.12 -7.77 -8.28
N ASP A 80 13.02 -6.46 -8.53
CA ASP A 80 14.17 -5.59 -8.76
C ASP A 80 15.16 -5.63 -7.58
N SER A 81 14.67 -5.76 -6.35
CA SER A 81 15.52 -5.88 -5.15
C SER A 81 16.22 -7.24 -5.00
N ILE A 82 15.71 -8.29 -5.65
CA ILE A 82 16.29 -9.65 -5.62
C ILE A 82 17.32 -9.85 -6.73
N ASN A 83 17.10 -9.22 -7.89
CA ASN A 83 17.99 -9.32 -9.06
C ASN A 83 19.18 -8.35 -9.02
N LYS A 84 19.25 -7.48 -8.01
CA LYS A 84 20.39 -6.57 -7.78
C LYS A 84 21.50 -7.27 -7.01
#